data_AF-A0A3D5EHK6-F1
#
_entry.id   AF-A0A3D5EHK6-F1
#
_cell.length_a   1.000
_cell.length_b   1.000
_cell.length_c   1.000
_cell.angle_alpha   90.00
_cell.angle_beta   90.00
_cell.angle_gamma   90.00
#
_symmetry.space_group_name_H-M   'P 1'
#
loop_
_entity.id
_entity.type
_entity.pdbx_description
1 polymer ?
#
loop_
_entity_poly.entity_id
_entity_poly.type
_entity_poly.pdbx_seq_one_letter_code
_entity_poly.pdbx_strand_id
1 'polypeptide(L)'
;MELDAIINQAQSQIDAAQDAATLDQVRVEFMGKKGKLTDLLKGLGKLSNEERPAAGQKINQAKQVIQQAISAKGEFLRTEEL
;
A
#
# COMPACT_ATOMS: atom_id res chain seq x y z
N MET A 1 6.89 9.70 9.66
CA MET A 1 6.06 8.82 10.52
C MET A 1 6.12 7.39 9.96
N GLU A 2 5.78 6.36 10.73
CA GLU A 2 5.80 4.95 10.28
C GLU A 2 5.00 4.73 8.98
N LEU A 3 3.88 5.44 8.83
CA LEU A 3 3.05 5.41 7.62
C LEU A 3 3.76 5.96 6.38
N ASP A 4 4.50 7.08 6.50
CA ASP A 4 5.24 7.67 5.37
C ASP A 4 6.35 6.72 4.89
N ALA A 5 7.01 6.03 5.82
CA ALA A 5 8.02 5.03 5.49
C ALA A 5 7.40 3.85 4.72
N ILE A 6 6.20 3.39 5.11
CA ILE A 6 5.48 2.33 4.39
C ILE A 6 5.09 2.79 2.97
N ILE A 7 4.62 4.03 2.81
CA ILE A 7 4.28 4.59 1.49
C ILE A 7 5.52 4.64 0.60
N ASN A 8 6.62 5.21 1.09
CA ASN A 8 7.86 5.34 0.32
C ASN A 8 8.42 3.96 -0.07
N GLN A 9 8.38 3.00 0.86
CA GLN A 9 8.82 1.63 0.58
C GLN A 9 7.93 0.97 -0.48
N ALA A 10 6.61 1.14 -0.38
CA ALA A 10 5.68 0.61 -1.37
C ALA A 10 5.95 1.21 -2.75
N GLN A 11 6.08 2.54 -2.87
CA GLN A 11 6.40 3.21 -4.14
C GLN A 11 7.71 2.70 -4.73
N SER A 12 8.78 2.63 -3.94
CA SER A 12 10.07 2.12 -4.42
C SER A 12 9.98 0.68 -4.95
N GLN A 13 9.21 -0.19 -4.27
CA GLN A 13 9.04 -1.57 -4.73
C GLN A 13 8.13 -1.69 -5.96
N ILE A 14 7.09 -0.86 -6.06
CA ILE A 14 6.22 -0.78 -7.25
C ILE A 14 7.03 -0.33 -8.46
N ASP A 15 7.83 0.72 -8.31
CA ASP A 15 8.65 1.27 -9.40
C ASP A 15 9.67 0.24 -9.89
N ALA A 16 10.27 -0.51 -8.97
CA ALA A 16 11.26 -1.55 -9.25
C ALA A 16 10.65 -2.85 -9.83
N ALA A 17 9.34 -3.06 -9.76
CA ALA A 17 8.70 -4.25 -10.32
C ALA A 17 8.87 -4.29 -11.85
N GLN A 18 9.37 -5.42 -12.37
CA GLN A 18 9.63 -5.60 -13.81
C GLN A 18 8.61 -6.52 -14.50
N ASP A 19 7.77 -7.19 -13.72
CA ASP A 19 6.75 -8.11 -14.23
C ASP A 19 5.51 -8.09 -13.32
N ALA A 20 4.42 -8.66 -13.84
CA ALA A 20 3.15 -8.72 -13.12
C ALA A 20 3.24 -9.57 -11.84
N ALA A 21 4.12 -10.57 -11.80
CA ALA A 21 4.28 -11.45 -10.64
C ALA A 21 4.91 -10.71 -9.45
N THR A 22 5.96 -9.94 -9.72
CA THR A 22 6.65 -9.08 -8.75
C THR A 22 5.70 -7.99 -8.25
N LEU A 23 4.94 -7.36 -9.15
CA LEU A 23 3.95 -6.36 -8.77
C LEU A 23 2.85 -6.94 -7.87
N ASP A 24 2.39 -8.17 -8.12
CA ASP A 24 1.40 -8.83 -7.25
C ASP A 24 2.00 -9.18 -5.86
N GLN A 25 3.27 -9.57 -5.78
CA GLN A 25 3.95 -9.77 -4.50
C GLN A 25 3.97 -8.49 -3.66
N VAL A 26 4.30 -7.35 -4.29
CA VAL A 26 4.26 -6.03 -3.64
C VAL A 26 2.83 -5.72 -3.17
N ARG A 27 1.81 -5.94 -4.01
CA ARG A 27 0.40 -5.78 -3.62
C ARG A 27 0.05 -6.61 -2.38
N VAL A 28 0.48 -7.88 -2.32
CA VAL A 28 0.22 -8.75 -1.17
C VAL A 28 0.95 -8.28 0.08
N GLU A 29 2.22 -7.86 -0.02
CA GLU A 29 3.03 -7.38 1.11
C GLU A 29 2.41 -6.15 1.79
N PHE A 30 1.91 -5.19 1.00
CA PHE A 30 1.40 -3.93 1.55
C PHE A 30 -0.10 -3.95 1.81
N MET A 31 -0.89 -4.58 0.92
CA MET A 31 -2.36 -4.51 0.93
C MET A 31 -3.05 -5.83 1.29
N GLY A 32 -2.30 -6.94 1.41
CA GLY A 32 -2.86 -8.25 1.74
C GLY A 32 -3.51 -8.31 3.13
N LYS A 33 -4.15 -9.44 3.43
CA LYS A 33 -4.81 -9.68 4.74
C LYS A 33 -3.85 -9.61 5.94
N LYS A 34 -2.57 -9.89 5.69
CA LYS A 34 -1.43 -9.77 6.62
C LYS A 34 -0.43 -8.71 6.14
N GLY A 35 -0.87 -7.80 5.27
CA GLY A 35 -0.02 -6.76 4.74
C GLY A 35 0.12 -5.59 5.71
N LYS A 36 1.19 -4.80 5.53
CA LYS A 36 1.57 -3.72 6.46
C LYS A 36 0.42 -2.73 6.73
N LEU A 37 -0.31 -2.30 5.69
CA LEU A 37 -1.43 -1.37 5.86
C LEU A 37 -2.61 -2.00 6.61
N THR A 38 -2.87 -3.29 6.38
CA THR A 38 -3.93 -4.02 7.07
C THR A 38 -3.60 -4.19 8.55
N ASP A 39 -2.33 -4.40 8.89
CA ASP A 39 -1.91 -4.50 10.29
C ASP A 39 -1.95 -3.15 11.01
N LEU A 40 -1.62 -2.04 10.33
CA LEU A 40 -1.87 -0.70 10.86
C LEU A 40 -3.36 -0.46 11.13
N LEU A 41 -4.25 -0.85 10.21
CA LEU A 41 -5.70 -0.75 10.41
C LEU A 41 -6.18 -1.54 11.62
N LYS A 42 -5.68 -2.76 11.85
CA LYS A 42 -5.99 -3.55 13.06
C LYS A 42 -5.47 -2.86 14.33
N GLY A 43 -4.31 -2.21 14.24
CA GLY A 43 -3.70 -1.45 15.33
C GLY A 43 -4.56 -0.26 15.82
N LEU A 44 -5.44 0.28 14.97
CA LEU A 44 -6.35 1.38 15.33
C LEU A 44 -7.30 1.04 16.49
N GLY A 45 -7.57 -0.25 16.73
CA GLY A 45 -8.36 -0.70 17.88
C GLY A 45 -7.71 -0.35 19.23
N LYS A 46 -6.40 -0.07 19.25
CA LYS A 46 -5.64 0.32 20.45
C LYS A 46 -5.66 1.83 20.72
N LEU A 47 -6.10 2.65 19.76
CA LEU A 47 -6.16 4.11 19.92
C LEU A 47 -7.43 4.54 20.67
N SER A 48 -7.39 5.73 21.25
CA SER A 48 -8.57 6.38 21.84
C SER A 48 -9.63 6.69 20.78
N ASN A 49 -10.86 6.95 21.21
CA ASN A 49 -11.96 7.28 20.29
C ASN A 49 -11.72 8.59 19.52
N GLU A 50 -10.91 9.49 20.07
CA GLU A 50 -10.60 10.80 19.49
C GLU A 50 -9.48 10.70 18.43
N GLU A 51 -8.48 9.85 18.67
CA GLU A 51 -7.32 9.68 17.77
C GLU A 51 -7.62 8.72 16.61
N ARG A 52 -8.52 7.75 16.83
CA ARG A 52 -8.83 6.68 15.88
C ARG A 52 -9.31 7.20 14.51
N PRO A 53 -10.22 8.19 14.40
CA PRO A 53 -10.69 8.69 13.10
C PRO A 53 -9.57 9.31 12.26
N ALA A 54 -8.74 10.15 12.88
CA ALA A 54 -7.64 10.83 12.18
C ALA A 54 -6.58 9.83 11.70
N ALA A 55 -6.21 8.86 12.54
CA ALA A 55 -5.27 7.80 12.15
C ALA A 55 -5.85 6.89 11.06
N GLY A 56 -7.13 6.52 11.17
CA GLY A 56 -7.83 5.72 10.18
C GLY A 56 -7.92 6.39 8.81
N GLN A 57 -8.20 7.71 8.78
CA GLN A 57 -8.22 8.47 7.54
C GLN A 57 -6.85 8.48 6.84
N LYS A 58 -5.77 8.71 7.60
CA LYS A 58 -4.40 8.68 7.06
C LYS A 58 -4.06 7.32 6.45
N ILE A 59 -4.37 6.22 7.13
CA ILE A 59 -4.09 4.87 6.62
C ILE A 59 -4.93 4.56 5.37
N ASN A 60 -6.20 4.98 5.34
CA ASN A 60 -7.04 4.82 4.16
C ASN A 60 -6.52 5.62 2.97
N GLN A 61 -6.03 6.84 3.18
CA GLN A 61 -5.39 7.64 2.14
C GLN A 61 -4.12 6.95 1.61
N ALA A 62 -3.26 6.45 2.49
CA ALA A 62 -2.08 5.68 2.11
C ALA A 62 -2.44 4.44 1.26
N LYS A 63 -3.51 3.73 1.65
CA LYS A 63 -4.03 2.58 0.91
C LYS A 63 -4.49 2.96 -0.50
N GLN A 64 -5.17 4.09 -0.66
CA GLN A 64 -5.58 4.59 -1.97
C GLN A 64 -4.39 4.95 -2.85
N VAL A 65 -3.39 5.66 -2.31
CA VAL A 65 -2.17 6.02 -3.05
C VAL A 65 -1.43 4.78 -3.55
N ILE A 66 -1.23 3.80 -2.68
CA ILE A 66 -0.54 2.55 -3.05
C ILE A 66 -1.36 1.75 -4.07
N GLN A 67 -2.68 1.68 -3.92
CA GLN A 67 -3.55 1.00 -4.88
C GLN A 67 -3.46 1.61 -6.28
N GLN A 68 -3.49 2.95 -6.37
CA GLN A 68 -3.38 3.68 -7.63
C GLN A 68 -2.03 3.44 -8.30
N ALA A 69 -0.94 3.49 -7.52
CA ALA A 69 0.41 3.24 -8.04
C ALA A 69 0.55 1.80 -8.58
N ILE A 70 0.03 0.79 -7.87
CA ILE A 70 0.01 -0.60 -8.34
C ILE A 70 -0.78 -0.72 -9.64
N SER A 71 -1.97 -0.12 -9.71
CA SER A 71 -2.80 -0.17 -10.91
C SER A 71 -2.08 0.47 -12.11
N ALA A 72 -1.51 1.66 -11.94
CA ALA A 72 -0.78 2.36 -13.00
C ALA A 72 0.46 1.56 -13.47
N LYS A 73 1.23 1.00 -12.54
CA LYS A 73 2.38 0.15 -12.87
C LYS A 73 1.96 -1.13 -13.59
N GLY A 74 0.83 -1.73 -13.20
CA GLY A 74 0.30 -2.92 -13.84
C GLY A 74 -0.17 -2.67 -15.27
N GLU A 75 -0.77 -1.50 -15.53
CA GLU A 75 -1.10 -1.07 -16.89
C GLU A 75 0.16 -0.84 -17.72
N PHE A 76 1.16 -0.16 -17.17
CA PHE A 76 2.45 0.06 -17.83
C PHE A 76 3.12 -1.26 -18.23
N LEU A 77 3.28 -2.20 -17.29
CA LEU A 77 3.91 -3.50 -17.55
C LEU A 77 3.15 -4.31 -18.61
N ARG A 78 1.81 -4.24 -18.61
CA ARG A 78 0.99 -4.91 -19.63
C ARG A 78 1.21 -4.32 -21.02
N THR A 79 1.39 -3.00 -21.13
CA THR A 79 1.65 -2.34 -22.41
C THR A 79 3.07 -2.59 -22.92
N GLU A 80 4.06 -2.69 -22.03
CA GLU A 80 5.46 -3.01 -22.41
C GLU A 80 5.64 -4.47 -22.88
N GLU A 81 4.76 -5.39 -22.47
CA GLU A 81 4.76 -6.79 -22.91
C GLU A 81 4.12 -7.02 -24.30
N LEU A 82 3.49 -6.00 -24.90
CA LEU A 82 2.81 -6.06 -26.21
C LEU A 82 3.69 -5.54 -27.36
#